data_AF-A0A661SHA2-F1
#
_entry.id   AF-A0A661SHA2-F1
#
_cell.length_a   1.000
_cell.length_b   1.000
_cell.length_c   1.000
_cell.angle_alpha   90.00
_cell.angle_beta   90.00
_cell.angle_gamma   90.00
#
_symmetry.space_group_name_H-M   'P 1'
#
loop_
_entity.id
_entity.type
_entity.pdbx_description
1 polymer ?
#
loop_
_entity_poly.entity_id
_entity_poly.type
_entity_poly.pdbx_seq_one_letter_code
_entity_poly.pdbx_strand_id
1 'polypeptide(L)' 'MYVIFVINYKGGVGKTTITANLSTELAYRGFNVLMTDLDP' A
#
# COMPACT_ATOMS: atom_id res chain seq x y z
N MET A 1 -10.48 12.87 -1.94
CA MET A 1 -9.21 12.32 -1.39
C MET A 1 -9.53 11.00 -0.73
N TYR A 2 -8.89 9.90 -1.17
CA TYR A 2 -9.12 8.55 -0.63
C TYR A 2 -7.93 8.12 0.22
N VAL A 3 -8.19 7.41 1.31
CA VAL A 3 -7.17 6.83 2.19
C VAL A 3 -7.45 5.34 2.34
N ILE A 4 -6.44 4.52 2.09
CA ILE A 4 -6.54 3.05 2.13
C ILE A 4 -5.52 2.55 3.15
N PHE A 5 -5.98 1.75 4.12
CA PHE A 5 -5.11 1.11 5.11
C PHE A 5 -4.99 -0.38 4.83
N VAL A 6 -3.75 -0.86 4.74
CA VAL A 6 -3.44 -2.29 4.62
C VAL A 6 -2.83 -2.75 5.94
N ILE A 7 -3.64 -3.39 6.79
CA ILE A 7 -3.24 -3.79 8.15
C ILE A 7 -3.39 -5.30 8.36
N ASN A 8 -2.45 -5.87 9.10
CA ASN A 8 -2.50 -7.26 9.56
C ASN A 8 -1.54 -7.44 10.75
N TYR A 9 -2.04 -8.04 11.84
CA TYR A 9 -1.28 -8.28 13.07
C TYR A 9 -0.20 -9.37 12.94
N LYS A 10 -0.24 -10.17 11.87
CA LYS A 10 0.77 -11.20 11.61
C LYS A 10 1.90 -10.63 10.72
N GLY A 11 3.14 -10.87 11.13
CA GLY A 11 4.33 -10.59 10.34
C GLY A 11 4.48 -11.54 9.15
N GLY A 12 5.13 -11.08 8.08
CA GLY A 12 5.45 -11.94 6.91
C GLY A 12 4.27 -12.33 6.03
N VAL A 13 3.09 -11.71 6.19
CA VAL A 13 1.90 -12.00 5.36
C VAL A 13 1.84 -11.22 4.05
N GLY A 14 2.90 -10.49 3.71
CA GLY A 14 3.00 -9.75 2.45
C GLY A 14 2.30 -8.39 2.42
N LYS A 15 2.04 -7.74 3.56
CA LYS A 15 1.45 -6.38 3.64
C LYS A 15 2.19 -5.38 2.75
N THR A 16 3.49 -5.22 2.96
CA THR A 16 4.33 -4.28 2.20
C THR A 16 4.33 -4.64 0.71
N THR A 17 4.39 -5.92 0.37
CA THR A 17 4.35 -6.41 -1.01
C THR A 17 3.04 -6.05 -1.70
N ILE A 18 1.89 -6.28 -1.05
CA ILE A 18 0.60 -5.98 -1.66
C ILE A 18 0.35 -4.47 -1.72
N THR A 19 0.76 -3.71 -0.69
CA THR A 19 0.65 -2.24 -0.68
C THR A 19 1.47 -1.64 -1.82
N ALA A 20 2.72 -2.07 -2.03
CA ALA A 20 3.57 -1.57 -3.11
C ALA A 20 2.99 -1.85 -4.50
N ASN A 21 2.48 -3.06 -4.73
CA ASN A 21 1.84 -3.42 -6.02
C ASN A 21 0.56 -2.62 -6.25
N LEU A 22 -0.29 -2.48 -5.22
CA LEU A 22 -1.52 -1.70 -5.31
C LEU A 22 -1.23 -0.22 -5.61
N SER A 23 -0.26 0.37 -4.91
CA SER A 23 0.16 1.75 -5.16
C SER A 23 0.71 1.94 -6.57
N THR A 24 1.50 0.97 -7.07
CA THR A 24 2.04 1.00 -8.44
C THR A 24 0.95 0.94 -9.50
N GLU A 25 -0.01 0.03 -9.34
CA GLU A 25 -1.13 -0.11 -10.27
C GLU A 25 -2.03 1.15 -10.26
N LEU A 26 -2.28 1.74 -9.09
CA LEU A 26 -3.03 2.99 -8.99
C LEU A 26 -2.27 4.14 -9.67
N ALA A 27 -0.95 4.25 -9.48
CA ALA A 27 -0.15 5.24 -10.17
C ALA A 27 -0.16 5.02 -11.69
N TYR A 28 -0.06 3.76 -12.15
CA TYR A 28 -0.13 3.39 -13.56
C TYR A 28 -1.48 3.79 -14.20
N ARG A 29 -2.58 3.72 -13.44
CA ARG A 29 -3.91 4.19 -13.86
C ARG A 29 -4.07 5.72 -13.86
N GLY A 30 -3.02 6.47 -13.55
CA GLY A 30 -3.01 7.94 -13.57
C GLY A 30 -3.47 8.60 -12.27
N PHE A 31 -3.57 7.85 -11.16
CA PHE A 31 -3.85 8.44 -9.86
C PHE A 31 -2.57 9.01 -9.24
N ASN A 32 -2.69 10.16 -8.58
CA ASN A 32 -1.62 10.66 -7.70
C ASN A 32 -1.64 9.87 -6.41
N VAL A 33 -0.61 9.05 -6.18
CA VAL A 33 -0.53 8.11 -5.05
C VAL A 33 0.59 8.51 -4.11
N LEU A 34 0.29 8.55 -2.81
CA LEU A 34 1.27 8.57 -1.73
C LEU A 34 1.18 7.23 -1.01
N MET A 35 2.29 6.48 -1.01
CA MET A 35 2.44 5.26 -0.21
C MET A 35 3.29 5.59 1.02
N THR A 36 2.80 5.23 2.21
CA THR A 36 3.53 5.37 3.47
C THR A 36 3.56 4.02 4.18
N ASP A 37 4.73 3.62 4.67
CA ASP A 37 4.90 2.46 5.53
C ASP A 37 5.00 2.91 7.00
N LEU A 38 4.35 2.17 7.89
CA LEU A 38 4.28 2.44 9.33
C LEU A 38 4.90 1.31 10.16
N ASP A 39 5.46 0.28 9.52
CA ASP A 39 6.28 -0.71 10.21
C ASP A 39 7.57 -0.03 10.74
N PRO A 40 8.09 -0.37 11.94
CA PRO A 40 9.34 0.19 12.50
C PRO A 40 10.60 -0.13 11.68
#